data_AF-W1XMS0-F1
#
_entry.id   AF-W1XMS0-F1
#
_cell.length_a   1.000
_cell.length_b   1.000
_cell.length_c   1.000
_cell.angle_alpha   90.00
_cell.angle_beta   90.00
_cell.angle_gamma   90.00
#
_symmetry.space_group_name_H-M   'P 1'
#
loop_
_entity.id
_entity.type
_entity.pdbx_description
1 polymer ?
#
loop_
_entity_poly.entity_id
_entity_poly.type
_entity_poly.pdbx_seq_one_letter_code
_entity_poly.pdbx_strand_id
1 'polypeptide(L)'
;AMRGQSDKVVAIIVTRLDSLSENLAVQTMLPAFYEQGYDPIMMESQFSPQLVAEHLGVLKRRNIDGVVLFGFTGITEEMLAHWQSSLVLLARDAKGFASVCYDDEG
;
A
#
# COMPACT_ATOMS: atom_id res chain seq x y z
N ALA A 1 -1.47 24.56 23.30
CA ALA A 1 -2.59 24.37 22.38
C ALA A 1 -2.03 23.95 21.02
N MET A 2 -2.01 22.65 20.72
CA MET A 2 -1.63 22.10 19.42
C MET A 2 -2.51 20.86 19.22
N ARG A 3 -3.74 21.06 18.75
CA ARG A 3 -4.55 19.99 18.16
C ARG A 3 -4.91 20.54 16.79
N GLY A 4 -4.32 20.00 15.73
CA GLY A 4 -4.51 20.60 14.40
C GLY A 4 -3.89 19.90 13.20
N GLN A 5 -2.99 18.92 13.36
CA GLN A 5 -2.72 17.98 12.28
C GLN A 5 -3.61 16.76 12.54
N SER A 6 -4.65 16.55 11.74
CA SER A 6 -5.12 15.19 11.55
C SER A 6 -3.91 14.45 10.98
N ASP A 7 -3.33 13.51 11.73
CA ASP A 7 -2.17 12.76 11.25
C ASP A 7 -2.61 12.09 9.95
N LYS A 8 -2.05 12.56 8.82
CA LYS A 8 -2.32 11.95 7.52
C LYS A 8 -1.54 10.64 7.53
N VAL A 9 -2.20 9.52 7.30
CA VAL A 9 -1.55 8.21 7.40
C VAL A 9 -1.68 7.51 6.06
N VAL A 10 -0.58 6.90 5.61
CA VAL A 10 -0.59 5.98 4.47
C VAL A 10 -0.15 4.60 4.93
N ALA A 11 -0.76 3.56 4.39
CA ALA A 11 -0.32 2.19 4.66
C ALA A 11 0.48 1.65 3.49
N ILE A 12 1.55 0.92 3.78
CA ILE A 12 2.33 0.17 2.81
C ILE A 12 2.23 -1.30 3.17
N ILE A 13 1.60 -2.09 2.30
CA ILE A 13 1.40 -3.52 2.46
C ILE A 13 2.42 -4.24 1.57
N VAL A 14 3.48 -4.75 2.19
CA VAL A 14 4.51 -5.58 1.55
C VAL A 14 4.10 -7.05 1.55
N THR A 15 4.68 -7.86 0.66
CA THR A 15 4.47 -9.31 0.72
C THR A 15 5.28 -9.93 1.85
N ARG A 16 6.54 -9.49 2.01
CA ARG A 16 7.41 -9.91 3.11
C ARG A 16 8.31 -8.76 3.56
N LEU A 17 8.42 -8.56 4.86
CA LEU A 17 9.31 -7.57 5.47
C LEU A 17 10.79 -7.92 5.29
N ASP A 18 11.12 -9.18 5.03
CA ASP A 18 12.48 -9.63 4.74
C ASP A 18 12.86 -9.55 3.25
N SER A 19 11.94 -9.12 2.38
CA SER A 19 12.19 -8.99 0.95
C SER A 19 13.09 -7.79 0.67
N LEU A 20 14.33 -8.05 0.24
CA LEU A 20 15.28 -7.00 -0.12
C LEU A 20 14.74 -6.08 -1.23
N SER A 21 14.13 -6.66 -2.27
CA SER A 21 13.59 -5.90 -3.40
C SER A 21 12.46 -4.95 -2.97
N GLU A 22 11.54 -5.42 -2.12
CA GLU A 22 10.45 -4.57 -1.62
C GLU A 22 10.98 -3.52 -0.64
N ASN A 23 11.92 -3.89 0.23
CA ASN A 23 12.55 -2.94 1.16
C ASN A 23 13.28 -1.81 0.43
N LEU A 24 13.94 -2.07 -0.69
CA LEU A 24 14.56 -1.01 -1.50
C LEU A 24 13.52 -0.02 -2.02
N ALA A 25 12.39 -0.51 -2.53
CA ALA A 25 11.30 0.35 -2.97
C ALA A 25 10.72 1.16 -1.79
N VAL A 26 10.45 0.52 -0.65
CA VAL A 26 9.94 1.17 0.56
C VAL A 26 10.90 2.27 1.06
N GLN A 27 12.21 2.01 1.10
CA GLN A 27 13.21 2.98 1.53
C GLN A 27 13.16 4.29 0.73
N THR A 28 12.77 4.23 -0.54
CA THR A 28 12.59 5.43 -1.38
C THR A 28 11.24 6.11 -1.19
N MET A 29 10.21 5.36 -0.77
CA MET A 29 8.87 5.90 -0.52
C MET A 29 8.77 6.65 0.81
N LEU A 30 9.43 6.15 1.86
CA LEU A 30 9.32 6.75 3.21
C LEU A 30 9.69 8.24 3.22
N PRO A 31 10.84 8.69 2.65
CA PRO A 31 11.19 10.11 2.63
C PRO A 31 10.15 10.97 1.89
N ALA A 32 9.62 10.47 0.76
CA ALA A 32 8.62 11.18 -0.02
C ALA A 32 7.30 11.35 0.75
N PHE A 33 6.86 10.33 1.51
CA PHE A 33 5.67 10.44 2.35
C PHE A 33 5.86 11.44 3.49
N TYR A 34 6.99 11.36 4.19
CA TYR A 34 7.29 12.28 5.28
C TYR A 34 7.40 13.73 4.80
N GLU A 35 7.98 13.98 3.62
CA GLU A 35 8.06 15.31 3.02
C GLU A 35 6.66 15.90 2.74
N GLN A 36 5.70 15.06 2.38
CA GLN A 36 4.30 15.44 2.16
C GLN A 36 3.46 15.48 3.45
N GLY A 37 4.07 15.19 4.60
CA GLY A 37 3.43 15.19 5.92
C GLY A 37 2.52 13.98 6.16
N TYR A 38 2.76 12.87 5.48
CA TYR A 38 2.12 11.58 5.75
C TYR A 38 3.00 10.73 6.69
N ASP A 39 2.37 10.07 7.65
CA ASP A 39 2.99 9.06 8.51
C ASP A 39 2.74 7.65 7.91
N PRO A 40 3.78 6.97 7.40
CA PRO A 40 3.64 5.65 6.80
C PRO A 40 3.60 4.54 7.86
N ILE A 41 2.64 3.62 7.73
CA ILE A 41 2.58 2.37 8.51
C ILE A 41 2.84 1.15 7.62
N MET A 42 3.65 0.22 8.11
CA MET A 42 4.02 -1.00 7.39
C MET A 42 3.15 -2.18 7.85
N MET A 43 2.70 -2.99 6.88
CA MET A 43 1.98 -4.23 7.14
C MET A 43 2.50 -5.32 6.19
N GLU A 44 2.43 -6.58 6.63
CA GLU A 44 2.87 -7.73 5.83
C GLU A 44 1.67 -8.58 5.43
N SER A 45 1.59 -8.96 4.15
CA SER A 45 0.53 -9.83 3.62
C SER A 45 0.88 -11.30 3.57
N GLN A 46 2.18 -11.67 3.59
CA GLN A 46 2.67 -13.05 3.47
C GLN A 46 2.07 -13.81 2.26
N PHE A 47 1.83 -13.10 1.16
CA PHE A 47 1.15 -13.65 -0.03
C PHE A 47 -0.24 -14.23 0.25
N SER A 48 -0.91 -13.79 1.32
CA SER A 48 -2.26 -14.21 1.69
C SER A 48 -3.30 -13.17 1.25
N PRO A 49 -4.16 -13.47 0.26
CA PRO A 49 -5.24 -12.56 -0.12
C PRO A 49 -6.20 -12.28 1.04
N GLN A 50 -6.41 -13.26 1.94
CA GLN A 50 -7.25 -13.10 3.12
C GLN A 50 -6.66 -12.05 4.07
N LEU A 51 -5.34 -12.10 4.30
CA LEU A 51 -4.67 -11.15 5.18
C LEU A 51 -4.69 -9.73 4.59
N VAL A 52 -4.57 -9.58 3.27
CA VAL A 52 -4.76 -8.29 2.59
C VAL A 52 -6.18 -7.75 2.83
N ALA A 53 -7.21 -8.57 2.65
CA ALA A 53 -8.59 -8.15 2.89
C ALA A 53 -8.82 -7.70 4.35
N GLU A 54 -8.23 -8.41 5.32
CA GLU A 54 -8.28 -8.04 6.73
C GLU A 54 -7.59 -6.69 7.00
N HIS A 55 -6.38 -6.50 6.47
CA HIS A 55 -5.63 -5.25 6.58
C HIS A 55 -6.41 -4.08 5.98
N LEU A 56 -6.89 -4.21 4.74
CA LEU A 56 -7.71 -3.19 4.08
C LEU A 56 -8.97 -2.87 4.88
N GLY A 57 -9.59 -3.86 5.50
CA GLY A 57 -10.74 -3.67 6.38
C GLY A 57 -10.41 -2.86 7.63
N VAL A 58 -9.26 -3.14 8.28
CA VAL A 58 -8.78 -2.39 9.45
C VAL A 58 -8.43 -0.95 9.07
N LEU A 59 -7.70 -0.76 7.97
CA LEU A 59 -7.27 0.54 7.47
C LEU A 59 -8.48 1.44 7.14
N LYS A 60 -9.52 0.86 6.54
CA LYS A 60 -10.75 1.59 6.21
C LYS A 60 -11.46 2.09 7.48
N ARG A 61 -11.54 1.25 8.51
CA ARG A 61 -12.14 1.62 9.81
C ARG A 61 -11.32 2.67 10.56
N ARG A 62 -10.00 2.71 10.32
CA ARG A 62 -9.09 3.73 10.88
C ARG A 62 -9.02 5.01 10.05
N ASN A 63 -9.78 5.09 8.95
CA ASN A 63 -9.88 6.25 8.09
C ASN A 63 -8.52 6.73 7.53
N ILE A 64 -7.70 5.76 7.14
CA ILE A 64 -6.36 5.94 6.53
C ILE A 64 -6.51 6.58 5.14
N ASP A 65 -5.62 7.50 4.79
CA ASP A 65 -5.74 8.34 3.60
C ASP A 65 -5.42 7.61 2.29
N GLY A 66 -4.55 6.60 2.33
CA GLY A 66 -4.18 5.83 1.15
C GLY A 66 -3.40 4.56 1.44
N VAL A 67 -3.31 3.69 0.43
CA VAL A 67 -2.65 2.39 0.50
C VAL A 67 -1.70 2.20 -0.68
N VAL A 68 -0.48 1.78 -0.41
CA VAL A 68 0.43 1.19 -1.38
C VAL A 68 0.43 -0.31 -1.15
N LEU A 69 0.06 -1.09 -2.16
CA LEU A 69 -0.02 -2.55 -2.06
C LEU A 69 0.95 -3.21 -3.04
N PHE A 70 1.88 -4.01 -2.52
CA PHE A 70 2.69 -4.90 -3.34
C PHE A 70 1.82 -6.06 -3.82
N GLY A 71 1.51 -6.04 -5.12
CA GLY A 71 0.60 -6.98 -5.75
C GLY A 71 1.25 -8.35 -5.96
N PHE A 72 0.45 -9.40 -5.78
CA PHE A 72 0.81 -10.78 -6.05
C PHE A 72 -0.40 -11.53 -6.61
N THR A 73 -0.19 -12.74 -7.14
CA THR A 73 -1.27 -13.56 -7.71
C THR A 73 -2.33 -13.87 -6.66
N GLY A 74 -3.61 -13.62 -6.99
CA GLY A 74 -4.74 -13.85 -6.08
C GLY A 74 -5.35 -12.58 -5.48
N ILE A 75 -4.73 -11.42 -5.71
CA ILE A 75 -5.38 -10.11 -5.49
C ILE A 75 -6.35 -9.87 -6.64
N THR A 76 -7.60 -9.53 -6.32
CA THR A 76 -8.66 -9.28 -7.31
C THR A 76 -9.21 -7.86 -7.18
N GLU A 77 -9.77 -7.31 -8.25
CA GLU A 77 -10.34 -5.96 -8.25
C GLU A 77 -11.48 -5.81 -7.24
N GLU A 78 -12.28 -6.84 -6.99
CA GLU A 78 -13.38 -6.79 -6.02
C GLU A 78 -12.88 -6.56 -4.59
N MET A 79 -11.72 -7.12 -4.24
CA MET A 79 -11.07 -6.90 -2.94
C MET A 79 -10.65 -5.43 -2.78
N LEU A 80 -10.19 -4.82 -3.87
CA LEU A 80 -9.63 -3.47 -3.88
C LEU A 80 -10.66 -2.38 -4.18
N ALA A 81 -11.88 -2.74 -4.59
CA ALA A 81 -12.90 -1.82 -5.11
C ALA A 81 -13.18 -0.61 -4.20
N HIS A 82 -13.15 -0.82 -2.88
CA HIS A 82 -13.37 0.26 -1.91
C HIS A 82 -12.23 1.27 -1.80
N TRP A 83 -11.08 0.97 -2.40
CA TRP A 83 -9.85 1.74 -2.35
C TRP A 83 -9.43 2.27 -3.72
N GLN A 84 -10.29 2.17 -4.74
CA GLN A 84 -9.95 2.47 -6.14
C GLN A 84 -9.28 3.84 -6.34
N SER A 85 -9.74 4.88 -5.66
CA SER A 85 -9.20 6.24 -5.78
C SER A 85 -8.01 6.56 -4.87
N SER A 86 -7.67 5.65 -3.96
CA SER A 86 -6.66 5.88 -2.90
C SER A 86 -5.71 4.69 -2.72
N LEU A 87 -5.61 3.82 -3.73
CA LEU A 87 -4.70 2.67 -3.73
C LEU A 87 -3.82 2.66 -4.98
N VAL A 88 -2.54 2.43 -4.76
CA VAL A 88 -1.55 2.20 -5.81
C VAL A 88 -1.01 0.78 -5.67
N LEU A 89 -1.04 0.04 -6.78
CA LEU A 89 -0.45 -1.29 -6.88
C LEU A 89 1.02 -1.20 -7.33
N LEU A 90 1.86 -2.03 -6.74
CA LEU A 90 3.24 -2.24 -7.16
C LEU A 90 3.43 -3.64 -7.71
N ALA A 91 4.31 -3.79 -8.71
CA ALA A 91 4.71 -5.06 -9.35
C ALA A 91 3.60 -5.80 -10.14
N ARG A 92 2.34 -5.36 -10.04
CA ARG A 92 1.21 -5.90 -10.79
C ARG A 92 0.30 -4.76 -11.24
N ASP A 93 -0.35 -4.97 -12.37
CA ASP A 93 -1.39 -4.08 -12.89
C ASP A 93 -2.79 -4.65 -12.57
N ALA A 94 -3.77 -3.76 -12.38
CA ALA A 94 -5.17 -4.12 -12.24
C ALA A 94 -6.03 -3.04 -12.88
N LYS A 95 -7.06 -3.45 -13.63
CA LYS A 95 -7.82 -2.51 -14.45
C LYS A 95 -8.54 -1.47 -13.58
N GLY A 96 -8.25 -0.19 -13.84
CA GLY A 96 -8.88 0.92 -13.12
C GLY A 96 -8.24 1.25 -11.78
N PHE A 97 -7.04 0.73 -11.50
CA PHE A 97 -6.18 1.11 -10.38
C PHE A 97 -4.90 1.77 -10.91
N ALA A 98 -4.30 2.64 -10.10
CA ALA A 98 -2.95 3.12 -10.38
C ALA A 98 -1.95 2.00 -10.13
N SER A 99 -1.04 1.76 -11.06
CA SER A 99 -0.02 0.73 -10.93
C SER A 99 1.37 1.26 -11.31
N VAL A 100 2.39 0.76 -10.61
CA VAL A 100 3.80 0.96 -10.94
C VAL A 100 4.43 -0.43 -11.07
N CYS A 101 4.75 -0.81 -12.31
CA CYS A 101 5.26 -2.14 -12.64
C CYS A 101 6.73 -2.08 -13.03
N TYR A 102 7.44 -3.18 -12.79
CA TYR A 102 8.76 -3.38 -13.37
C TYR A 102 8.59 -3.72 -14.86
N ASP A 103 9.51 -3.23 -15.67
CA ASP A 103 9.63 -3.69 -17.05
C ASP A 103 10.40 -5.01 -17.03
N ASP A 104 9.65 -6.11 -17.05
CA ASP A 104 10.21 -7.46 -17.04
C ASP A 104 10.63 -7.92 -18.45
N GLU A 105 10.37 -7.13 -19.50
CA GLU A 105 10.78 -7.40 -20.89
C GLU A 105 12.13 -6.72 -21.20
N GLY A 106 13.19 -7.17 -20.53
CA GLY A 106 14.58 -6.81 -20.86
C GLY A 106 15.10 -7.49 -22.13
#